data_AF-A0AAE6ZLT3-F1
#
_entry.id   AF-A0AAE6ZLT3-F1
#
_cell.length_a   1.000
_cell.length_b   1.000
_cell.length_c   1.000
_cell.angle_alpha   90.00
_cell.angle_beta   90.00
_cell.angle_gamma   90.00
#
_symmetry.space_group_name_H-M   'P 1'
#
loop_
_entity.id
_entity.type
_entity.pdbx_description
1 polymer ?
#
loop_
_entity_poly.entity_id
_entity_poly.type
_entity_poly.pdbx_seq_one_letter_code
_entity_poly.pdbx_strand_id
1 'polypeptide(L)'
;MKKLILGSFALLMFSASILIFQISCKKSAEAETPVTLLNNKVVFLQYRHNVGSEIWTMNPDGSRKVKVNVALGAGQSLGDEVRLSPDGRKLFFIVSSGANETYKEDIYSCDIEGKNLTKLYDMPAGSGNTILGSVN
;
A
#
# COMPACT_ATOMS: atom_id res chain seq x y z
N MET A 1 57.95 10.15 34.19
CA MET A 1 56.54 10.62 34.31
C MET A 1 55.92 11.05 32.98
N LYS A 2 56.58 11.84 32.10
CA LYS A 2 56.02 12.29 30.81
C LYS A 2 55.63 11.16 29.82
N LYS A 3 56.40 10.06 29.77
CA LYS A 3 56.14 8.91 28.87
C LYS A 3 54.91 8.07 29.27
N LEU A 4 54.58 8.03 30.56
CA LEU A 4 53.37 7.36 31.08
C LEU A 4 52.09 8.17 30.76
N ILE A 5 52.19 9.50 30.80
CA ILE A 5 51.08 10.41 30.47
C ILE A 5 50.72 10.32 28.98
N LEU A 6 51.72 10.21 28.11
CA LEU A 6 51.51 10.11 26.66
C LEU A 6 50.79 8.81 26.25
N GLY A 7 51.14 7.69 26.89
CA GLY A 7 50.46 6.41 26.68
C GLY A 7 49.00 6.42 27.15
N SER A 8 48.74 7.04 28.31
CA SER A 8 47.38 7.21 28.84
C SER A 8 46.50 8.05 27.91
N PHE A 9 47.05 9.14 27.36
CA PHE A 9 46.34 10.00 26.42
C PHE A 9 45.98 9.27 25.11
N ALA A 10 46.91 8.45 24.58
CA ALA A 10 46.64 7.64 23.38
C ALA A 10 45.53 6.60 23.60
N LEU A 11 45.50 5.94 24.76
CA LEU A 11 44.45 4.98 25.10
C LEU A 11 43.07 5.63 25.21
N LEU A 12 43.01 6.84 25.78
CA LEU A 12 41.78 7.62 25.94
C LEU A 12 41.19 8.01 24.58
N MET A 13 42.05 8.45 23.65
CA MET A 13 41.61 8.80 22.30
C MET A 13 41.10 7.58 21.54
N PHE A 14 41.75 6.43 21.68
CA PHE A 14 41.30 5.19 21.05
C PHE A 14 39.94 4.72 21.61
N SER A 15 39.76 4.78 22.94
CA SER A 15 38.48 4.46 23.60
C SER A 15 37.35 5.39 23.15
N ALA A 16 37.63 6.69 23.05
CA ALA A 16 36.65 7.67 22.57
C ALA A 16 36.22 7.42 21.12
N SER A 17 37.15 7.05 20.23
CA SER A 17 36.83 6.70 18.85
C SER A 17 35.92 5.48 18.74
N ILE A 18 36.12 4.46 19.59
CA ILE A 18 35.24 3.28 19.64
C ILE A 18 33.83 3.68 20.09
N LEU A 19 33.70 4.52 21.11
CA LEU A 19 32.40 4.99 21.61
C LEU A 19 31.64 5.80 20.55
N ILE A 20 32.32 6.68 19.82
CA ILE A 20 31.71 7.47 18.74
C ILE A 20 31.25 6.56 17.59
N PHE A 21 32.04 5.53 17.24
CA PHE A 21 31.65 4.54 16.23
C PHE A 21 30.42 3.72 16.67
N GLN A 22 30.36 3.31 17.94
CA GLN A 22 29.19 2.61 18.50
C GLN A 22 27.93 3.48 18.48
N ILE A 23 28.05 4.79 18.70
CA ILE A 23 26.92 5.72 18.60
C ILE A 23 26.48 5.88 17.14
N SER A 24 27.43 5.99 16.19
CA SER A 24 27.12 6.10 14.76
C SER A 24 26.51 4.83 14.16
N CYS A 25 26.86 3.65 14.68
CA CYS A 25 26.31 2.36 14.22
C CYS A 25 24.99 1.98 14.92
N LYS A 26 24.60 2.69 15.98
CA LYS A 26 23.27 2.56 16.56
C LYS A 26 22.27 3.33 15.71
N LYS A 27 21.70 2.62 14.73
CA LYS A 27 20.39 2.99 14.18
C LYS A 27 19.44 3.13 15.35
N SER A 28 18.86 4.31 15.54
CA SER A 28 17.76 4.53 16.49
C SER A 28 16.61 3.64 16.05
N ALA A 29 16.45 2.51 16.73
CA ALA A 29 15.20 1.78 16.72
C ALA A 29 14.31 2.50 17.73
N GLU A 30 13.58 3.52 17.26
CA GLU A 30 12.39 3.96 17.97
C GLU A 30 11.47 2.76 18.03
N ALA A 31 11.26 2.25 19.24
CA ALA A 31 10.26 1.24 19.51
C ALA A 31 8.89 1.90 19.32
N GLU A 32 8.40 1.88 18.07
CA GLU A 32 6.98 2.06 17.82
C GLU A 32 6.25 0.98 18.60
N THR A 33 5.44 1.40 19.57
CA THR A 33 4.51 0.51 20.27
C THR A 33 3.74 -0.29 19.21
N PRO A 34 3.55 -1.61 19.37
CA PRO A 34 2.78 -2.38 18.40
C PRO A 34 1.30 -2.05 18.59
N VAL A 35 0.89 -0.88 18.10
CA VAL A 35 -0.45 -0.74 17.57
C VAL A 35 -0.46 -1.72 16.42
N THR A 36 -1.27 -2.77 16.52
CA THR A 36 -1.57 -3.64 15.39
C THR A 36 -2.08 -2.74 14.27
N LEU A 37 -1.18 -2.31 13.39
CA LEU A 37 -1.45 -1.33 12.36
C LEU A 37 -2.42 -2.02 11.40
N LEU A 38 -3.70 -1.79 11.62
CA LEU A 38 -4.74 -2.06 10.64
C LEU A 38 -4.37 -1.16 9.46
N ASN A 39 -3.70 -1.77 8.48
CA ASN A 39 -2.62 -1.17 7.71
C ASN A 39 -2.98 0.19 7.10
N ASN A 40 -2.23 1.20 7.55
CA ASN A 40 -2.23 2.60 7.15
C ASN A 40 -1.85 2.74 5.66
N LYS A 41 -2.70 2.29 4.74
CA LYS A 41 -2.46 2.31 3.29
C LYS A 41 -3.42 3.27 2.63
N VAL A 42 -2.91 4.04 1.67
CA VAL A 42 -3.72 4.79 0.73
C VAL A 42 -3.96 3.91 -0.49
N VAL A 43 -5.22 3.77 -0.88
CA VAL A 43 -5.63 3.10 -2.12
C VAL A 43 -6.19 4.17 -3.05
N PHE A 44 -5.79 4.12 -4.31
CA PHE A 44 -6.24 5.07 -5.32
C PHE A 44 -6.29 4.42 -6.70
N LEU A 45 -7.05 5.06 -7.59
CA LEU A 45 -7.04 4.72 -9.00
C LEU A 45 -6.07 5.62 -9.74
N GLN A 46 -5.31 5.03 -10.66
CA GLN A 46 -4.52 5.75 -11.63
C GLN A 46 -5.07 5.45 -13.02
N TYR A 47 -5.60 6.48 -13.69
CA TYR A 47 -5.96 6.37 -15.09
C TYR A 47 -4.73 6.53 -15.96
N ARG A 48 -4.48 5.56 -16.86
CA ARG A 48 -3.45 5.65 -17.89
C ARG A 48 -4.09 5.68 -19.26
N HIS A 49 -3.69 6.68 -20.06
CA HIS A 49 -4.14 6.83 -21.44
C HIS A 49 -3.87 5.53 -22.22
N ASN A 50 -4.87 5.03 -22.95
CA ASN A 50 -4.86 3.77 -23.71
C ASN A 50 -4.77 2.46 -22.90
N VAL A 51 -4.79 2.50 -21.57
CA VAL A 51 -4.80 1.30 -20.70
C VAL A 51 -6.07 1.24 -19.85
N GLY A 52 -6.61 2.40 -19.44
CA GLY A 52 -7.75 2.50 -18.54
C GLY A 52 -7.34 2.71 -17.09
N SER A 53 -8.28 2.48 -16.18
CA SER A 53 -8.09 2.63 -14.73
C SER A 53 -7.26 1.47 -14.17
N GLU A 54 -6.40 1.78 -13.20
CA GLU A 54 -5.58 0.81 -12.48
C GLU A 54 -5.66 1.06 -10.98
N ILE A 55 -5.64 -0.01 -10.18
CA ILE A 55 -5.62 0.10 -8.72
C ILE A 55 -4.18 0.14 -8.22
N TRP A 56 -3.90 1.08 -7.32
CA TRP A 56 -2.60 1.27 -6.70
C TRP A 56 -2.73 1.42 -5.18
N THR A 57 -1.68 0.99 -4.48
CA THR A 57 -1.52 1.23 -3.04
C THR A 57 -0.22 1.96 -2.75
N MET A 58 -0.19 2.72 -1.67
CA MET A 58 1.03 3.33 -1.12
C MET A 58 0.93 3.51 0.38
N ASN A 59 2.06 3.80 1.02
CA ASN A 59 2.07 4.33 2.38
C ASN A 59 1.53 5.77 2.40
N PRO A 60 1.04 6.29 3.53
CA PRO A 60 0.44 7.63 3.62
C PRO A 60 1.48 8.75 3.47
N ASP A 61 2.76 8.44 3.71
CA ASP A 61 3.90 9.31 3.41
C ASP A 61 4.25 9.33 1.89
N GLY A 62 3.49 8.62 1.05
CA GLY A 62 3.69 8.51 -0.39
C GLY A 62 4.73 7.46 -0.81
N SER A 63 5.41 6.82 0.14
CA SER A 63 6.40 5.76 -0.15
C SER A 63 5.73 4.43 -0.50
N ARG A 64 6.53 3.49 -1.04
CA ARG A 64 6.08 2.13 -1.37
C ARG A 64 4.83 2.07 -2.26
N LYS A 65 4.81 2.89 -3.31
CA LYS A 65 3.77 2.83 -4.34
C LYS A 65 3.86 1.53 -5.15
N VAL A 66 2.81 0.72 -5.12
CA VAL A 66 2.74 -0.59 -5.78
C VAL A 66 1.41 -0.74 -6.51
N LYS A 67 1.47 -1.25 -7.74
CA LYS A 67 0.28 -1.59 -8.54
C LYS A 67 -0.36 -2.86 -7.99
N VAL A 68 -1.67 -2.86 -7.82
CA VAL A 68 -2.46 -4.05 -7.51
C VAL A 68 -2.88 -4.71 -8.81
N ASN A 69 -2.40 -5.92 -9.06
CA ASN A 69 -2.73 -6.66 -10.27
C ASN A 69 -3.94 -7.56 -10.00
N VAL A 70 -5.06 -7.26 -10.66
CA VAL A 70 -6.27 -8.08 -10.65
C VAL A 70 -6.45 -8.76 -12.00
N ALA A 71 -6.79 -10.05 -11.98
CA ALA A 71 -6.98 -10.85 -13.19
C ALA A 71 -8.44 -10.76 -13.66
N LEU A 72 -8.73 -9.77 -14.51
CA LEU A 72 -10.06 -9.61 -15.12
C LEU A 72 -10.21 -10.49 -16.38
N GLY A 73 -11.45 -10.87 -16.68
CA GLY A 73 -11.80 -11.60 -17.90
C GLY A 73 -11.77 -10.72 -19.16
N ALA A 74 -11.85 -11.36 -20.32
CA ALA A 74 -11.93 -10.65 -21.60
C ALA A 74 -13.17 -9.74 -21.64
N GLY A 75 -13.00 -8.51 -22.14
CA GLY A 75 -14.09 -7.52 -22.23
C GLY A 75 -14.49 -6.90 -20.89
N GLN A 76 -13.71 -7.11 -19.84
CA GLN A 76 -13.89 -6.46 -18.54
C GLN A 76 -12.82 -5.39 -18.30
N SER A 77 -13.22 -4.30 -17.65
CA SER A 77 -12.31 -3.22 -17.26
C SER A 77 -12.64 -2.72 -15.86
N LEU A 78 -11.65 -2.16 -15.18
CA LEU A 78 -11.88 -1.46 -13.91
C LEU A 78 -12.75 -0.22 -14.16
N GLY A 79 -13.73 -0.03 -13.29
CA GLY A 79 -14.48 1.22 -13.20
C GLY A 79 -13.72 2.29 -12.42
N ASP A 80 -14.42 3.37 -12.06
CA ASP A 80 -13.82 4.58 -11.50
C ASP A 80 -13.85 4.64 -9.96
N GLU A 81 -14.12 3.51 -9.30
CA GLU A 81 -14.13 3.44 -7.83
C GLU A 81 -13.38 2.25 -7.25
N VAL A 82 -12.71 2.51 -6.13
CA VAL A 82 -12.09 1.52 -5.25
C VAL A 82 -12.22 1.94 -3.79
N ARG A 83 -12.48 0.98 -2.90
CA ARG A 83 -12.58 1.15 -1.45
C ARG A 83 -11.74 0.09 -0.75
N LEU A 84 -11.09 0.47 0.35
CA LEU A 84 -10.40 -0.44 1.25
C LEU A 84 -11.35 -0.82 2.40
N SER A 85 -11.36 -2.08 2.81
CA SER A 85 -12.06 -2.50 4.02
C SER A 85 -11.48 -1.81 5.25
N PRO A 86 -12.26 -1.59 6.32
CA PRO A 86 -11.75 -0.98 7.55
C PRO A 86 -10.54 -1.73 8.13
N ASP A 87 -10.50 -3.05 7.96
CA ASP A 87 -9.40 -3.90 8.41
C ASP A 87 -8.15 -3.88 7.51
N GLY A 88 -8.19 -3.16 6.39
CA GLY A 88 -7.08 -3.03 5.45
C GLY A 88 -6.75 -4.30 4.67
N ARG A 89 -7.59 -5.34 4.72
CA ARG A 89 -7.30 -6.65 4.10
C ARG A 89 -7.91 -6.82 2.71
N LYS A 90 -9.04 -6.16 2.43
CA LYS A 90 -9.81 -6.33 1.20
C LYS A 90 -10.00 -5.03 0.45
N LEU A 91 -10.01 -5.14 -0.87
CA LEU A 91 -10.41 -4.10 -1.78
C LEU A 91 -11.80 -4.42 -2.33
N PHE A 92 -12.61 -3.39 -2.49
CA PHE A 92 -13.89 -3.44 -3.20
C PHE A 92 -13.82 -2.44 -4.35
N PHE A 93 -14.23 -2.85 -5.54
CA PHE A 93 -14.14 -2.03 -6.73
C PHE A 93 -15.16 -2.44 -7.77
N ILE A 94 -15.34 -1.57 -8.75
CA ILE A 94 -16.27 -1.76 -9.85
C ILE A 94 -15.55 -2.40 -11.02
N VAL A 95 -16.21 -3.34 -11.68
CA VAL A 95 -15.77 -3.90 -12.96
C VAL A 95 -16.89 -3.68 -13.99
N SER A 96 -16.57 -2.88 -15.00
CA SER A 96 -17.45 -2.62 -16.13
C SER A 96 -17.34 -3.75 -17.16
N SER A 97 -18.46 -4.13 -17.75
CA SER A 97 -18.52 -5.10 -18.86
C SER A 97 -19.71 -4.85 -19.76
N GLY A 98 -19.66 -5.44 -20.97
CA GLY A 98 -20.69 -5.23 -21.98
C GLY A 98 -20.58 -3.86 -22.67
N ALA A 99 -21.50 -3.60 -23.59
CA ALA A 99 -21.59 -2.36 -24.33
C ALA A 99 -23.05 -1.99 -24.61
N ASN A 100 -23.32 -0.69 -24.78
CA ASN A 100 -24.67 -0.18 -25.07
C ASN A 100 -25.70 -0.70 -24.05
N GLU A 101 -26.77 -1.33 -24.51
CA GLU A 101 -27.86 -1.88 -23.70
C GLU A 101 -27.42 -3.04 -22.78
N THR A 102 -26.24 -3.62 -23.03
CA THR A 102 -25.68 -4.69 -22.18
C THR A 102 -24.66 -4.18 -21.17
N TYR A 103 -24.36 -2.86 -21.19
CA TYR A 103 -23.41 -2.26 -20.25
C TYR A 103 -23.86 -2.45 -18.81
N LYS A 104 -22.93 -2.86 -17.95
CA LYS A 104 -23.15 -2.97 -16.51
C LYS A 104 -21.86 -2.85 -15.71
N GLU A 105 -22.03 -2.56 -14.43
CA GLU A 105 -20.95 -2.32 -13.46
C GLU A 105 -21.09 -3.25 -12.25
N ASP A 106 -20.46 -4.42 -12.35
CA ASP A 106 -20.50 -5.44 -11.30
C ASP A 106 -19.61 -5.04 -10.09
N ILE A 107 -19.95 -5.52 -8.90
CA ILE A 107 -19.15 -5.30 -7.68
C ILE A 107 -18.22 -6.49 -7.47
N TYR A 108 -16.93 -6.21 -7.36
CA TYR A 108 -15.89 -7.20 -7.08
C TYR A 108 -15.17 -6.91 -5.77
N SER A 109 -14.55 -7.95 -5.22
CA SER A 109 -13.55 -7.83 -4.16
C SER A 109 -12.32 -8.69 -4.42
N CYS A 110 -11.20 -8.29 -3.82
CA CYS A 110 -9.98 -9.08 -3.77
C CYS A 110 -9.23 -8.75 -2.48
N ASP A 111 -8.19 -9.51 -2.16
CA ASP A 111 -7.25 -9.14 -1.10
C ASP A 111 -6.44 -7.91 -1.52
N ILE A 112 -5.84 -7.19 -0.57
CA ILE A 112 -5.04 -5.97 -0.84
C ILE A 112 -3.89 -6.18 -1.84
N GLU A 113 -3.43 -7.43 -2.01
CA GLU A 113 -2.40 -7.82 -2.98
C GLU A 113 -2.94 -8.06 -4.40
N GLY A 114 -4.27 -8.00 -4.61
CA GLY A 114 -4.94 -8.27 -5.89
C GLY A 114 -5.32 -9.73 -6.11
N LYS A 115 -5.07 -10.60 -5.13
CA LYS A 115 -5.37 -12.04 -5.17
C LYS A 115 -6.80 -12.33 -4.70
N ASN A 116 -7.25 -13.57 -4.90
CA ASN A 116 -8.56 -14.04 -4.43
C ASN A 116 -9.73 -13.18 -4.94
N LEU A 117 -9.65 -12.80 -6.22
CA LEU A 117 -10.68 -12.03 -6.91
C LEU A 117 -12.02 -12.77 -6.87
N THR A 118 -13.05 -12.08 -6.40
CA THR A 118 -14.41 -12.62 -6.23
C THR A 118 -15.43 -11.58 -6.69
N LYS A 119 -16.35 -11.98 -7.59
CA LYS A 119 -17.53 -11.17 -7.90
C LYS A 119 -18.51 -11.25 -6.71
N LEU A 120 -18.83 -10.11 -6.12
CA LEU A 120 -19.77 -10.02 -5.00
C LEU A 120 -21.20 -9.84 -5.47
N TYR A 121 -21.38 -9.08 -6.54
CA TYR A 121 -22.70 -8.82 -7.09
C TYR A 121 -22.65 -8.71 -8.61
N ASP A 122 -23.56 -9.43 -9.26
CA ASP A 122 -23.76 -9.39 -10.70
C ASP A 122 -24.90 -8.40 -10.98
N MET A 123 -24.57 -7.22 -11.49
CA MET A 123 -25.59 -6.23 -11.82
C MET A 123 -26.41 -6.70 -13.03
N PRO A 124 -27.70 -6.33 -13.10
CA PRO A 124 -28.49 -6.49 -14.32
C PRO A 124 -27.85 -5.77 -15.50
N ALA A 125 -28.00 -6.31 -16.71
CA ALA A 125 -27.61 -5.61 -17.93
C ALA A 125 -28.38 -4.27 -18.04
N GLY A 126 -27.68 -3.21 -18.43
CA GLY A 126 -28.26 -1.87 -18.55
C GLY A 126 -28.44 -1.14 -17.22
N SER A 127 -27.86 -1.63 -16.12
CA SER A 127 -27.99 -1.03 -14.78
C SER A 127 -27.40 0.38 -14.64
N GLY A 128 -26.63 0.85 -15.63
CA GLY A 128 -25.95 2.14 -15.57
C GLY A 128 -24.79 2.16 -14.56
N ASN A 129 -24.53 3.34 -13.98
CA ASN A 129 -23.41 3.57 -13.06
C ASN A 129 -23.71 3.03 -11.65
N THR A 130 -22.68 2.44 -11.04
CA THR A 130 -22.65 1.94 -9.67
C THR A 130 -21.72 2.82 -8.85
N ILE A 131 -22.07 3.04 -7.58
CA ILE A 131 -21.27 3.84 -6.64
C ILE A 131 -21.09 3.04 -5.35
N LEU A 132 -19.85 2.94 -4.87
CA LEU A 132 -19.49 2.28 -3.63
C LEU A 132 -19.54 3.28 -2.47
N GLY A 133 -20.54 3.10 -1.62
CA GLY A 133 -20.66 3.82 -0.35
C GLY A 133 -19.65 3.33 0.70
N SER A 134 -19.49 4.13 1.75
CA SER A 134 -18.75 3.77 2.97
C SER A 134 -19.67 3.91 4.18
N VAL A 135 -19.57 2.98 5.11
CA VAL A 135 -20.13 3.14 6.47
C VAL A 135 -19.04 3.78 7.33
N ASN A 136 -19.39 4.90 7.98
CA ASN A 136 -18.54 5.57 8.97
C ASN A 136 -18.64 4.88 10.32
#